data_AF-A0A811Q2U9-F1
#
_entry.id   AF-A0A811Q2U9-F1
#
_cell.length_a   1.000
_cell.length_b   1.000
_cell.length_c   1.000
_cell.angle_alpha   90.00
_cell.angle_beta   90.00
_cell.angle_gamma   90.00
#
_symmetry.space_group_name_H-M   'P 1'
#
loop_
_entity.id
_entity.type
_entity.pdbx_description
1 polymer ?
#
loop_
_entity_poly.entity_id
_entity_poly.type
_entity_poly.pdbx_seq_one_letter_code
_entity_poly.pdbx_strand_id
1 'polypeptide(L)'
;MIYATIPKDNNERLLIERDIFGAFALNVIACEGADRVERPETYKQWQVQFHRAGLRQLPLNPEVVKAVRDKIKNFYHRDFLVDEDNRWLLLGWKGRVLYAMSTWAAEDNKPIF
;
A
#
# COMPACT_ATOMS: atom_id res chain seq x y z
N MET A 1 -0.32 12.97 7.22
CA MET A 1 0.74 12.94 6.20
C MET A 1 0.73 14.24 5.42
N ILE A 2 -0.22 14.46 4.49
CA ILE A 2 -0.22 15.63 3.58
C ILE A 2 -0.05 16.98 4.28
N TYR A 3 -0.84 17.28 5.32
CA TYR A 3 -0.71 18.54 6.06
C TYR A 3 0.67 18.78 6.70
N ALA A 4 1.41 17.70 6.98
CA ALA A 4 2.71 17.74 7.65
C ALA A 4 3.88 17.75 6.65
N THR A 5 3.61 17.42 5.39
CA THR A 5 4.63 17.29 4.34
C THR A 5 4.50 18.32 3.23
N ILE A 6 3.32 18.95 3.09
CA ILE A 6 3.03 19.93 2.03
C ILE A 6 2.40 21.19 2.63
N PRO A 7 2.97 22.39 2.35
CA PRO A 7 2.40 23.68 2.77
C PRO A 7 0.94 23.88 2.33
N LYS A 8 0.19 24.70 3.06
CA LYS A 8 -1.25 24.93 2.81
C LYS A 8 -1.51 25.71 1.52
N ASP A 9 -0.60 26.60 1.16
CA ASP A 9 -0.63 27.47 -0.02
C ASP A 9 -0.14 26.77 -1.29
N ASN A 10 0.32 25.51 -1.20
CA ASN A 10 0.69 24.73 -2.37
C ASN A 10 -0.57 24.23 -3.10
N ASN A 11 -0.77 24.68 -4.34
CA ASN A 11 -1.91 24.28 -5.17
C ASN A 11 -1.94 22.77 -5.49
N GLU A 12 -0.79 22.10 -5.56
CA GLU A 12 -0.71 20.65 -5.78
C GLU A 12 -1.30 19.86 -4.60
N ARG A 13 -1.24 20.44 -3.40
CA ARG A 13 -1.88 19.86 -2.23
C ARG A 13 -3.39 19.71 -2.44
N LEU A 14 -4.02 20.74 -3.01
CA LEU A 14 -5.46 20.74 -3.26
C LEU A 14 -5.84 19.62 -4.24
N LEU A 15 -5.03 19.41 -5.29
CA LEU A 15 -5.23 18.33 -6.26
C LEU A 15 -5.17 16.97 -5.57
N ILE A 16 -4.15 16.74 -4.72
CA ILE A 16 -4.00 15.48 -3.99
C ILE A 16 -5.15 15.26 -2.99
N GLU A 17 -5.49 16.27 -2.18
CA GLU A 17 -6.52 16.15 -1.16
C GLU A 17 -7.93 15.99 -1.75
N ARG A 18 -8.28 16.77 -2.78
CA ARG A 18 -9.61 16.76 -3.40
C ARG A 18 -9.77 15.62 -4.41
N ASP A 19 -8.86 15.53 -5.37
CA ASP A 19 -9.07 14.71 -6.57
C ASP A 19 -8.61 13.26 -6.40
N ILE A 20 -7.71 13.01 -5.45
CA ILE A 20 -7.24 11.65 -5.14
C ILE A 20 -7.93 11.15 -3.87
N PHE A 21 -7.61 11.74 -2.71
CA PHE A 21 -8.14 11.24 -1.44
C PHE A 21 -9.63 11.53 -1.26
N GLY A 22 -10.10 12.71 -1.68
CA GLY A 22 -11.52 13.07 -1.62
C GLY A 22 -12.39 12.15 -2.48
N ALA A 23 -11.95 11.85 -3.71
CA ALA A 23 -12.64 10.91 -4.59
C ALA A 23 -12.69 9.48 -4.01
N PHE A 24 -11.57 8.99 -3.47
CA PHE A 24 -11.51 7.68 -2.83
C PHE A 24 -12.43 7.61 -1.60
N ALA A 25 -12.37 8.63 -0.72
CA ALA A 25 -13.22 8.70 0.46
C ALA A 25 -14.71 8.75 0.11
N LEU A 26 -15.08 9.54 -0.91
CA LEU A 26 -16.45 9.61 -1.40
C LEU A 26 -16.93 8.25 -1.89
N ASN A 27 -16.13 7.52 -2.67
CA ASN A 27 -16.52 6.20 -3.17
C ASN A 27 -16.70 5.19 -2.03
N VAL A 28 -15.79 5.16 -1.06
CA VAL A 28 -15.86 4.23 0.07
C VAL A 28 -17.07 4.52 0.99
N ILE A 29 -17.43 5.79 1.17
CA ILE A 29 -18.48 6.20 2.12
C ILE A 29 -19.87 6.24 1.49
N ALA A 30 -20.01 6.75 0.26
CA ALA A 30 -21.30 7.08 -0.34
C ALA A 30 -21.78 6.10 -1.41
N CYS A 31 -20.88 5.30 -2.00
CA CYS A 31 -21.26 4.32 -3.02
C CYS A 31 -21.53 2.94 -2.39
N GLU A 32 -22.47 2.21 -2.98
CA GLU A 32 -22.89 0.88 -2.54
C GLU A 32 -22.95 -0.11 -3.69
N GLY A 33 -23.05 -1.41 -3.37
CA GLY A 33 -23.22 -2.45 -4.39
C GLY A 33 -22.15 -2.37 -5.47
N ALA A 34 -22.53 -2.43 -6.75
CA ALA A 34 -21.60 -2.34 -7.87
C ALA A 34 -20.95 -0.96 -8.03
N ASP A 35 -21.56 0.11 -7.50
CA ASP A 35 -21.04 1.49 -7.63
C ASP A 35 -19.86 1.75 -6.69
N ARG A 36 -19.70 0.94 -5.63
CA ARG A 36 -18.50 0.98 -4.79
C ARG A 36 -17.36 0.20 -5.46
N VAL A 37 -16.47 0.95 -6.08
CA VAL A 37 -15.29 0.47 -6.79
C VAL A 37 -14.13 0.27 -5.81
N GLU A 38 -13.93 1.23 -4.90
CA GLU A 38 -12.87 1.20 -3.92
C GLU A 38 -13.21 0.29 -2.75
N ARG A 39 -12.48 -0.82 -2.64
CA ARG A 39 -12.67 -1.87 -1.64
C ARG A 39 -11.33 -2.22 -0.99
N PRO A 40 -10.74 -1.31 -0.21
CA PRO A 40 -9.46 -1.56 0.42
C PRO A 40 -9.59 -2.73 1.40
N GLU A 41 -8.78 -3.75 1.19
CA GLU A 41 -8.60 -4.87 2.12
C GLU A 41 -7.20 -4.81 2.74
N THR A 42 -7.05 -5.46 3.89
CA THR A 42 -5.74 -5.58 4.54
C THR A 42 -4.80 -6.47 3.73
N TYR A 43 -3.49 -6.26 3.86
CA TYR A 43 -2.49 -7.12 3.20
C TYR A 43 -2.60 -8.59 3.65
N LYS A 44 -3.11 -8.85 4.86
CA LYS A 44 -3.38 -10.20 5.36
C LYS A 44 -4.54 -10.87 4.63
N GLN A 45 -5.59 -10.12 4.29
CA GLN A 45 -6.68 -10.63 3.45
C GLN A 45 -6.19 -10.95 2.04
N TRP A 46 -5.42 -10.02 1.45
CA TRP A 46 -4.77 -10.25 0.16
C TRP A 46 -3.84 -11.46 0.16
N GLN A 47 -3.08 -11.67 1.24
CA GLN A 47 -2.25 -12.85 1.42
C GLN A 47 -3.08 -14.14 1.31
N VAL A 48 -4.22 -14.22 2.01
CA VAL A 48 -5.13 -15.38 1.90
C VAL A 48 -5.68 -15.54 0.48
N GLN A 49 -6.08 -14.45 -0.18
CA GLN A 49 -6.59 -14.47 -1.55
C GLN A 49 -5.55 -15.03 -2.53
N PHE A 50 -4.29 -14.55 -2.46
CA PHE A 50 -3.22 -15.01 -3.33
C PHE A 50 -2.86 -16.48 -3.11
N HIS A 51 -2.83 -16.95 -1.86
CA HIS A 51 -2.58 -18.37 -1.58
C HIS A 51 -3.71 -19.26 -2.11
N ARG A 52 -4.97 -18.82 -1.98
CA ARG A 52 -6.13 -19.54 -2.55
C ARG A 52 -6.09 -19.60 -4.07
N ALA A 53 -5.53 -18.58 -4.71
CA ALA A 53 -5.28 -18.55 -6.14
C ALA A 53 -4.07 -19.40 -6.59
N GLY A 54 -3.41 -20.13 -5.68
CA GLY A 54 -2.24 -20.95 -6.01
C GLY A 54 -0.96 -20.15 -6.24
N LEU A 55 -0.87 -18.94 -5.68
CA LEU A 55 0.35 -18.13 -5.75
C LEU A 55 1.24 -18.37 -4.53
N ARG A 56 2.53 -18.48 -4.77
CA ARG A 56 3.57 -18.60 -3.74
C ARG A 56 4.26 -17.26 -3.52
N GLN A 57 4.24 -16.77 -2.29
CA GLN A 57 4.90 -15.53 -1.91
C GLN A 57 6.43 -15.66 -1.98
N LEU A 58 7.08 -14.76 -2.70
CA LEU A 58 8.52 -14.70 -2.83
C LEU A 58 9.14 -13.86 -1.69
N PRO A 59 10.39 -14.12 -1.30
CA PRO A 59 11.12 -13.23 -0.39
C PRO A 59 11.38 -11.88 -1.06
N LEU A 60 11.43 -10.82 -0.25
CA LEU A 60 11.86 -9.50 -0.71
C LEU A 60 13.36 -9.51 -1.02
N ASN A 61 13.77 -8.74 -2.03
CA ASN A 61 15.19 -8.53 -2.29
C ASN A 61 15.77 -7.58 -1.21
N PRO A 62 16.75 -8.02 -0.39
CA PRO A 62 17.30 -7.21 0.69
C PRO A 62 17.93 -5.88 0.24
N GLU A 63 18.52 -5.84 -0.96
CA GLU A 63 19.12 -4.62 -1.51
C GLU A 63 18.05 -3.59 -1.86
N VAL A 64 16.92 -4.04 -2.39
CA VAL A 64 15.76 -3.18 -2.69
C VAL A 64 15.15 -2.64 -1.40
N VAL A 65 14.95 -3.49 -0.39
CA VAL A 65 14.43 -3.06 0.91
C VAL A 65 15.34 -2.01 1.54
N LYS A 66 16.66 -2.25 1.51
CA LYS A 66 17.65 -1.29 2.01
C LYS A 66 17.57 0.03 1.25
N ALA A 67 17.53 0.01 -0.07
CA ALA A 67 17.44 1.22 -0.89
C ALA A 67 16.17 2.03 -0.59
N VAL A 68 15.02 1.36 -0.41
CA VAL A 68 13.75 2.02 -0.03
C VAL A 68 13.85 2.64 1.37
N ARG A 69 14.41 1.90 2.33
CA ARG A 69 14.60 2.37 3.71
C ARG A 69 15.52 3.59 3.75
N ASP A 70 16.64 3.55 3.04
CA ASP A 70 17.60 4.66 2.95
C ASP A 70 16.96 5.88 2.26
N LYS A 71 16.20 5.67 1.18
CA LYS A 71 15.49 6.76 0.49
C LYS A 71 14.49 7.46 1.42
N ILE A 72 13.69 6.70 2.17
CA ILE A 72 12.71 7.26 3.10
C ILE A 72 13.40 8.00 4.25
N LYS A 73 14.45 7.41 4.82
CA LYS A 73 15.22 8.05 5.89
C LYS A 73 15.87 9.37 5.45
N ASN A 74 16.38 9.45 4.23
CA ASN A 74 17.18 10.58 3.77
C ASN A 74 16.35 11.70 3.14
N PHE A 75 15.20 11.39 2.53
CA PHE A 75 14.46 12.35 1.71
C PHE A 75 13.02 12.60 2.15
N TYR A 76 12.48 11.84 3.11
CA TYR A 76 11.09 11.96 3.52
C TYR A 76 10.97 12.36 4.99
N HIS A 77 9.77 12.82 5.37
CA HIS A 77 9.47 13.21 6.74
C HIS A 77 9.70 12.03 7.70
N ARG A 78 10.30 12.28 8.87
CA ARG A 78 10.70 11.27 9.88
C ARG A 78 9.60 10.31 10.37
N ASP A 79 8.35 10.72 10.20
CA ASP A 79 7.17 9.93 10.61
C ASP A 79 6.77 8.88 9.57
N PHE A 80 7.37 8.92 8.37
CA PHE A 80 7.30 7.79 7.44
C PHE A 80 8.12 6.63 7.97
N LEU A 81 7.57 5.43 7.83
CA LEU A 81 8.21 4.19 8.28
C LEU A 81 8.17 3.14 7.16
N VAL A 82 9.22 2.34 7.12
CA VAL A 82 9.31 1.14 6.29
C VAL A 82 9.51 -0.03 7.24
N ASP A 83 8.62 -1.00 7.17
CA ASP A 83 8.68 -2.21 7.98
C ASP A 83 8.55 -3.46 7.11
N GLU A 84 8.88 -4.61 7.68
CA GLU A 84 8.78 -5.90 7.03
C GLU A 84 7.95 -6.85 7.89
N ASP A 85 6.87 -7.40 7.32
CA ASP A 85 6.04 -8.41 8.00
C ASP A 85 5.74 -9.56 7.03
N ASN A 86 6.14 -10.79 7.36
CA ASN A 86 5.82 -11.98 6.57
C ASN A 86 6.09 -11.80 5.05
N ARG A 87 7.27 -11.27 4.69
CA ARG A 87 7.68 -10.95 3.30
C ARG A 87 6.84 -9.87 2.60
N TRP A 88 6.13 -9.06 3.37
CA TRP A 88 5.53 -7.80 2.89
C TRP A 88 6.43 -6.63 3.26
N LEU A 89 6.59 -5.70 2.32
CA LEU A 89 7.18 -4.40 2.57
C LEU A 89 6.06 -3.43 2.92
N LEU A 90 6.04 -2.94 4.15
CA LEU A 90 5.01 -2.08 4.70
C LEU A 90 5.49 -0.63 4.69
N LEU A 91 4.75 0.26 4.05
CA LEU A 91 4.94 1.70 4.12
C LEU A 91 3.89 2.30 5.04
N GLY A 92 4.32 3.11 6.02
CA GLY A 92 3.42 3.69 7.01
C GLY A 92 3.70 5.14 7.37
N TRP A 93 2.79 5.70 8.17
CA TRP A 93 2.86 7.05 8.73
C TRP A 93 2.42 7.03 10.20
N LYS A 94 3.27 7.50 11.12
CA LYS A 94 2.98 7.55 12.57
C LYS A 94 2.43 6.23 13.13
N GLY A 95 3.08 5.11 12.81
CA GLY A 95 2.70 3.77 13.28
C GLY A 95 1.51 3.14 12.58
N ARG A 96 0.92 3.78 11.56
CA ARG A 96 -0.16 3.21 10.75
C ARG A 96 0.37 2.74 9.40
N VAL A 97 0.10 1.51 9.03
CA VAL A 97 0.38 0.99 7.68
C VAL A 97 -0.57 1.66 6.69
N LEU A 98 -0.02 2.15 5.58
CA LEU A 98 -0.75 2.79 4.49
C LEU A 98 -0.75 1.94 3.23
N TYR A 99 0.40 1.36 2.89
CA TYR A 99 0.57 0.51 1.74
C TYR A 99 1.38 -0.72 2.11
N ALA A 100 1.09 -1.82 1.45
CA ALA A 100 1.81 -3.08 1.58
C ALA A 100 2.16 -3.60 0.19
N MET A 101 3.41 -3.99 -0.01
CA MET A 101 3.92 -4.52 -1.28
C MET A 101 4.47 -5.92 -1.08
N SER A 102 4.24 -6.81 -2.04
CA SER A 102 4.73 -8.18 -2.03
C SER A 102 4.92 -8.70 -3.45
N THR A 103 5.71 -9.75 -3.60
CA THR A 103 5.99 -10.42 -4.87
C THR A 103 5.54 -11.87 -4.82
N TRP A 104 5.04 -12.37 -5.95
CA TRP A 104 4.37 -13.67 -6.05
C TRP A 104 4.77 -14.36 -7.34
N ALA A 105 4.84 -15.70 -7.30
CA ALA A 105 4.98 -16.55 -8.46
C ALA A 105 3.85 -17.58 -8.49
N ALA A 106 3.49 -18.07 -9.68
CA ALA A 106 2.63 -19.23 -9.81
C ALA A 106 3.27 -20.43 -9.10
N GLU A 107 2.45 -21.23 -8.41
CA GLU A 107 2.89 -22.52 -7.88
C GLU A 107 2.85 -23.53 -9.02
N ASP A 108 4.01 -24.06 -9.44
CA ASP A 108 4.18 -24.91 -10.63
C ASP A 108 3.40 -26.24 -10.61
N ASN A 109 2.62 -26.53 -9.55
CA ASN A 109 2.06 -27.84 -9.26
C ASN A 109 0.60 -27.87 -8.78
N LYS A 110 -0.22 -26.85 -9.10
CA LYS A 110 -1.67 -26.98 -8.95
C LYS A 110 -2.34 -26.99 -10.31
N PRO A 111 -3.01 -28.09 -10.71
CA PRO A 111 -3.87 -28.03 -11.87
C PRO A 111 -4.94 -26.97 -11.60
N ILE A 112 -4.98 -25.97 -12.47
CA ILE A 112 -6.15 -25.11 -12.57
C ILE A 112 -7.17 -26.02 -13.24
N PHE A 113 -8.22 -26.39 -12.48
CA PHE A 113 -9.24 -27.41 -12.76
C PHE A 113 -8.89 -28.85 -12.32
#